data_AF-A0A969MRX9-F1
#
_entry.id   AF-A0A969MRX9-F1
#
_cell.length_a   1.000
_cell.length_b   1.000
_cell.length_c   1.000
_cell.angle_alpha   90.00
_cell.angle_beta   90.00
_cell.angle_gamma   90.00
#
_symmetry.space_group_name_H-M   'P 1'
#
loop_
_entity.id
_entity.type
_entity.pdbx_description
1 polymer ?
#
loop_
_entity_poly.entity_id
_entity_poly.type
_entity_poly.pdbx_seq_one_letter_code
_entity_poly.pdbx_strand_id
1 'polypeptide(L)'
;MRIHEILQTKSNCVPVALQRVTDASDEEIESVCAKHRWTERQGMNIGQIIGALKSLGYTYKSRNDLVFYKAERDGQRFNIARTLNQLLKIIPMGRFLVSVRGHTIAIVDGKIYDDASFGLKHKVNDVIEVFPSN
;
A
#
# COMPACT_ATOMS: atom_id res chain seq x y z
N MET A 1 9.21 20.90 -0.62
CA MET A 1 9.01 19.82 0.38
C MET A 1 7.52 19.46 0.34
N ARG A 2 7.14 18.29 -0.20
CA ARG A 2 5.73 17.87 -0.16
C ARG A 2 5.44 17.42 1.28
N ILE A 3 4.49 18.09 1.93
CA ILE A 3 4.06 17.73 3.28
C ILE A 3 3.12 16.55 3.10
N HIS A 4 3.54 15.39 3.58
CA HIS A 4 2.69 14.22 3.62
C HIS A 4 1.97 14.24 4.96
N GLU A 5 0.66 14.46 4.90
CA GLU A 5 -0.21 14.39 6.07
C GLU A 5 -0.45 12.92 6.43
N ILE A 6 -0.20 12.56 7.68
CA ILE A 6 -0.49 11.21 8.22
C ILE A 6 -1.86 11.27 8.89
N LEU A 7 -2.82 10.52 8.37
CA LEU A 7 -4.17 10.44 8.90
C LEU A 7 -4.37 9.11 9.65
N GLN A 8 -4.55 9.20 10.96
CA GLN A 8 -4.82 8.04 11.83
C GLN A 8 -6.21 7.46 11.58
N THR A 9 -6.32 6.14 11.60
CA THR A 9 -7.57 5.40 11.35
C THR A 9 -7.75 4.27 12.37
N LYS A 10 -8.94 3.64 12.41
CA LYS A 10 -9.21 2.45 13.24
C LYS A 10 -8.22 1.30 12.91
N SER A 11 -8.00 0.39 13.87
CA SER A 11 -7.00 -0.71 13.91
C SER A 11 -7.02 -1.78 12.80
N ASN A 12 -7.50 -1.46 11.59
CA ASN A 12 -7.65 -2.39 10.49
C ASN A 12 -6.95 -1.84 9.23
N CYS A 13 -5.63 -2.00 9.17
CA CYS A 13 -4.79 -1.42 8.12
C CYS A 13 -5.21 -1.75 6.68
N VAL A 14 -5.62 -3.00 6.41
CA VAL A 14 -6.02 -3.41 5.05
C VAL A 14 -7.38 -2.85 4.64
N PRO A 15 -8.48 -3.01 5.42
CA PRO A 15 -9.75 -2.36 5.11
C PRO A 15 -9.63 -0.85 4.92
N VAL A 16 -8.92 -0.17 5.83
CA VAL A 16 -8.67 1.27 5.69
C VAL A 16 -7.94 1.56 4.39
N ALA A 17 -6.84 0.88 4.12
CA ALA A 17 -6.05 1.17 2.94
C ALA A 17 -6.86 0.95 1.65
N LEU A 18 -7.64 -0.14 1.57
CA LEU A 18 -8.55 -0.42 0.46
C LEU A 18 -9.62 0.66 0.30
N GLN A 19 -10.26 1.09 1.40
CA GLN A 19 -11.24 2.17 1.37
C GLN A 19 -10.65 3.47 0.82
N ARG A 20 -9.39 3.79 1.14
CA ARG A 20 -8.77 5.04 0.69
C ARG A 20 -8.35 5.02 -0.78
N VAL A 21 -7.93 3.87 -1.31
CA VAL A 21 -7.51 3.77 -2.72
C VAL A 21 -8.66 3.44 -3.68
N THR A 22 -9.86 3.20 -3.15
CA THR A 22 -11.08 2.96 -3.91
C THR A 22 -12.13 4.00 -3.56
N ASP A 23 -13.25 4.00 -4.28
CA ASP A 23 -14.41 4.85 -4.02
C ASP A 23 -15.54 4.03 -3.37
N ALA A 24 -15.20 2.87 -2.79
CA ALA A 24 -16.14 1.94 -2.16
C ALA A 24 -16.56 2.40 -0.75
N SER A 25 -17.80 2.08 -0.39
CA SER A 25 -18.35 2.31 0.95
C SER A 25 -17.75 1.37 2.00
N ASP A 26 -17.90 1.72 3.29
CA ASP A 26 -17.46 0.87 4.42
C ASP A 26 -18.07 -0.53 4.33
N GLU A 27 -19.35 -0.64 4.02
CA GLU A 27 -20.07 -1.93 3.90
C GLU A 27 -19.50 -2.80 2.76
N GLU A 28 -19.18 -2.19 1.62
CA GLU A 28 -18.55 -2.91 0.49
C GLU A 28 -17.14 -3.39 0.86
N ILE A 29 -16.36 -2.56 1.54
CA ILE A 29 -15.00 -2.90 1.98
C ILE A 29 -15.04 -4.05 2.99
N GLU A 30 -15.91 -3.98 4.01
CA GLU A 30 -16.05 -5.04 5.00
C GLU A 30 -16.48 -6.36 4.36
N SER A 31 -17.48 -6.31 3.48
CA SER A 31 -17.98 -7.47 2.74
C SER A 31 -16.90 -8.13 1.87
N VAL A 32 -16.15 -7.33 1.11
CA VAL A 32 -15.07 -7.83 0.25
C VAL A 32 -13.89 -8.35 1.09
N CYS A 33 -13.48 -7.65 2.13
CA CYS A 33 -12.43 -8.11 3.03
C CYS A 33 -12.78 -9.47 3.66
N ALA A 34 -14.02 -9.62 4.15
CA ALA A 34 -14.52 -10.88 4.69
C ALA A 34 -14.49 -12.01 3.65
N LYS A 35 -14.94 -11.74 2.41
CA LYS A 35 -14.88 -12.70 1.28
C LYS A 35 -13.45 -13.18 0.99
N HIS A 36 -12.47 -12.30 1.15
CA HIS A 36 -11.04 -12.61 0.97
C HIS A 36 -10.35 -13.03 2.27
N ARG A 37 -11.11 -13.48 3.28
CA ARG A 37 -10.65 -14.09 4.53
C ARG A 37 -9.87 -13.16 5.46
N TRP A 38 -10.13 -11.86 5.38
CA TRP A 38 -9.64 -10.94 6.39
C TRP A 38 -10.36 -11.16 7.73
N THR A 39 -9.61 -11.16 8.83
CA THR A 39 -10.14 -11.10 10.20
C THR A 39 -9.22 -10.22 11.06
N GLU A 40 -9.69 -9.75 12.22
CA GLU A 40 -8.85 -8.97 13.14
C GLU A 40 -7.58 -9.72 13.61
N ARG A 41 -7.65 -11.06 13.68
CA ARG A 41 -6.50 -11.91 14.07
C ARG A 41 -5.61 -12.33 12.90
N GLN A 42 -6.09 -12.14 11.67
CA GLN A 42 -5.42 -12.57 10.45
C GLN A 42 -5.61 -11.52 9.37
N GLY A 43 -4.55 -10.74 9.13
CA GLY A 43 -4.49 -9.80 8.01
C GLY A 43 -4.56 -10.48 6.65
N MET A 44 -4.49 -9.69 5.59
CA MET A 44 -4.47 -10.19 4.21
C MET A 44 -3.05 -10.16 3.64
N ASN A 45 -2.68 -11.22 2.93
CA ASN A 45 -1.50 -11.19 2.07
C ASN A 45 -1.79 -10.39 0.78
N ILE A 46 -0.74 -10.05 0.03
CA ILE A 46 -0.87 -9.24 -1.18
C ILE A 46 -1.80 -9.86 -2.24
N GLY A 47 -1.83 -11.19 -2.36
CA GLY A 47 -2.71 -11.89 -3.28
C GLY A 47 -4.20 -11.72 -2.93
N GLN A 48 -4.52 -11.77 -1.64
CA GLN A 48 -5.87 -11.50 -1.13
C GLN A 48 -6.26 -10.03 -1.35
N ILE A 49 -5.33 -9.09 -1.11
CA ILE A 49 -5.55 -7.65 -1.35
C ILE A 49 -5.86 -7.39 -2.83
N ILE A 50 -5.09 -8.01 -3.74
CA ILE A 50 -5.33 -7.93 -5.18
C ILE A 50 -6.70 -8.53 -5.55
N GLY A 51 -7.07 -9.66 -4.95
CA GLY A 51 -8.39 -10.27 -5.15
C GLY A 51 -9.54 -9.35 -4.72
N ALA A 52 -9.35 -8.65 -3.60
CA ALA A 52 -10.30 -7.66 -3.09
C ALA A 52 -10.43 -6.47 -4.05
N LEU A 53 -9.33 -5.87 -4.50
CA LEU A 53 -9.35 -4.78 -5.49
C LEU A 53 -10.13 -5.15 -6.75
N LYS A 54 -9.86 -6.33 -7.31
CA LYS A 54 -10.59 -6.82 -8.50
C LYS A 54 -12.08 -6.99 -8.24
N SER A 55 -12.45 -7.43 -7.04
CA SER A 55 -13.87 -7.59 -6.65
C SER A 55 -14.58 -6.24 -6.52
N LEU A 56 -13.85 -5.18 -6.22
CA LEU A 56 -14.34 -3.80 -6.15
C LEU A 56 -14.34 -3.09 -7.51
N GLY A 57 -13.99 -3.78 -8.60
CA GLY A 57 -13.91 -3.17 -9.93
C GLY A 57 -12.65 -2.34 -10.16
N TYR A 58 -11.55 -2.61 -9.45
CA TYR A 58 -10.26 -1.94 -9.65
C TYR A 58 -9.23 -2.88 -10.27
N THR A 59 -8.36 -2.30 -11.10
CA THR A 59 -7.16 -2.94 -11.63
C THR A 59 -5.92 -2.37 -10.94
N TYR A 60 -4.77 -3.00 -11.17
CA TYR A 60 -3.53 -2.60 -10.53
C TYR A 60 -2.30 -2.80 -11.41
N LYS A 61 -1.25 -2.06 -11.09
CA LYS A 61 0.10 -2.23 -11.63
C LYS A 61 1.10 -2.37 -10.48
N SER A 62 1.84 -3.47 -10.44
CA SER A 62 2.96 -3.62 -9.50
C SER A 62 4.10 -2.65 -9.87
N ARG A 63 4.59 -1.91 -8.88
CA ARG A 63 5.63 -0.87 -9.04
C ARG A 63 6.94 -1.29 -8.41
N ASN A 64 7.53 -2.37 -8.92
CA ASN A 64 8.84 -2.87 -8.47
C ASN A 64 9.96 -1.82 -8.64
N ASP A 65 9.81 -0.91 -9.60
CA ASP A 65 10.68 0.26 -9.82
C ASP A 65 10.70 1.21 -8.61
N LEU A 66 9.59 1.30 -7.87
CA LEU A 66 9.47 2.08 -6.65
C LEU A 66 9.94 1.32 -5.42
N VAL A 67 9.88 -0.01 -5.41
CA VAL A 67 10.36 -0.84 -4.30
C VAL A 67 11.89 -0.86 -4.22
N PHE A 68 12.58 -1.04 -5.35
CA PHE A 68 14.03 -1.27 -5.36
C PHE A 68 14.81 -0.17 -6.08
N TYR A 69 16.01 0.15 -5.59
CA TYR A 69 17.01 0.91 -6.33
C TYR A 69 18.26 0.07 -6.56
N LYS A 70 18.98 0.37 -7.65
CA LYS A 70 20.26 -0.27 -7.96
C LYS A 70 21.38 0.43 -7.20
N ALA A 71 22.21 -0.35 -6.52
CA ALA A 71 23.43 0.09 -5.87
C ALA A 71 24.61 -0.73 -6.39
N GLU A 72 25.81 -0.14 -6.33
CA GLU A 72 27.05 -0.83 -6.67
C GLU A 72 28.00 -0.76 -5.48
N ARG A 73 28.60 -1.91 -5.13
CA ARG A 73 29.62 -2.03 -4.10
C ARG A 73 30.63 -3.07 -4.55
N ASP A 74 31.91 -2.71 -4.52
CA ASP A 74 33.03 -3.59 -4.91
C ASP A 74 32.84 -4.20 -6.32
N GLY A 75 32.31 -3.40 -7.26
CA GLY A 75 32.05 -3.80 -8.65
C GLY A 75 30.83 -4.72 -8.86
N GLN A 76 30.09 -5.07 -7.80
CA GLN A 76 28.87 -5.87 -7.89
C GLN A 76 27.61 -5.01 -7.78
N ARG A 77 26.60 -5.31 -8.62
CA ARG A 77 25.32 -4.61 -8.64
C ARG A 77 24.27 -5.33 -7.82
N PHE A 78 23.59 -4.62 -6.93
CA PHE A 78 22.55 -5.14 -6.04
C PHE A 78 21.27 -4.32 -6.13
N ASN A 79 20.13 -4.98 -5.91
CA ASN A 79 18.85 -4.32 -5.69
C ASN A 79 18.64 -4.13 -4.19
N ILE A 80 18.53 -2.87 -3.75
CA ILE A 80 18.26 -2.53 -2.35
C ILE A 80 16.81 -2.06 -2.24
N ALA A 81 16.05 -2.69 -1.35
CA ALA A 81 14.68 -2.26 -1.05
C ALA A 81 14.69 -0.88 -0.37
N ARG A 82 13.86 0.03 -0.87
CA ARG A 82 13.65 1.36 -0.28
C ARG A 82 12.92 1.24 1.05
N THR A 83 13.20 2.18 1.94
CA THR A 83 12.32 2.43 3.10
C THR A 83 11.10 3.23 2.68
N LEU A 84 10.04 3.22 3.49
CA LEU A 84 8.87 4.06 3.24
C LEU A 84 9.27 5.54 3.12
N ASN A 85 10.11 6.06 4.01
CA ASN A 85 10.59 7.45 3.90
C ASN A 85 11.33 7.74 2.57
N GLN A 86 12.07 6.79 2.02
CA GLN A 86 12.69 6.95 0.70
C GLN A 86 11.65 6.93 -0.43
N LEU A 87 10.67 6.01 -0.36
CA LEU A 87 9.57 5.92 -1.33
C LEU A 87 8.77 7.22 -1.37
N LEU A 88 8.42 7.78 -0.21
CA LEU A 88 7.62 8.99 -0.08
C LEU A 88 8.22 10.22 -0.78
N LYS A 89 9.54 10.25 -0.99
CA LYS A 89 10.23 11.34 -1.70
C LYS A 89 10.06 11.29 -3.21
N ILE A 90 9.74 10.12 -3.76
CA ILE A 90 9.74 9.85 -5.21
C ILE A 90 8.40 9.34 -5.74
N ILE A 91 7.48 8.93 -4.86
CA ILE A 91 6.19 8.38 -5.27
C ILE A 91 5.40 9.45 -6.05
N PRO A 92 4.88 9.12 -7.25
CA PRO A 92 4.08 10.06 -8.02
C PRO A 92 2.69 10.28 -7.38
N MET A 93 1.93 11.23 -7.91
CA MET A 93 0.50 11.38 -7.56
C MET A 93 -0.29 10.19 -8.10
N GLY A 94 -1.45 9.92 -7.51
CA GLY A 94 -2.23 8.70 -7.76
C GLY A 94 -2.56 7.94 -6.48
N ARG A 95 -3.10 6.73 -6.66
CA ARG A 95 -3.58 5.85 -5.58
C ARG A 95 -2.67 4.63 -5.47
N PHE A 96 -2.06 4.44 -4.30
CA PHE A 96 -1.10 3.37 -4.07
C PHE A 96 -1.42 2.61 -2.80
N LEU A 97 -1.32 1.29 -2.84
CA LEU A 97 -1.17 0.47 -1.65
C LEU A 97 0.30 0.09 -1.50
N VAL A 98 0.83 0.33 -0.31
CA VAL A 98 2.21 0.07 0.05
C VAL A 98 2.23 -0.93 1.20
N SER A 99 2.83 -2.09 0.98
CA SER A 99 3.04 -3.08 2.03
C SER A 99 4.43 -2.92 2.63
N VAL A 100 4.47 -2.78 3.95
CA VAL A 100 5.70 -2.90 4.76
C VAL A 100 5.54 -4.10 5.70
N ARG A 101 6.53 -4.36 6.55
CA ARG A 101 6.51 -5.53 7.46
C ARG A 101 5.24 -5.57 8.32
N GLY A 102 4.33 -6.50 8.00
CA GLY A 102 3.10 -6.74 8.76
C GLY A 102 2.03 -5.67 8.61
N HIS A 103 2.15 -4.76 7.64
CA HIS A 103 1.30 -3.57 7.56
C HIS A 103 1.03 -3.12 6.13
N THR A 104 -0.13 -2.53 5.89
CA THR A 104 -0.55 -1.99 4.59
C THR A 104 -0.97 -0.54 4.74
N ILE A 105 -0.42 0.32 3.89
CA ILE A 105 -0.58 1.77 3.94
C ILE A 105 -1.18 2.22 2.60
N ALA A 106 -2.16 3.12 2.66
CA ALA A 106 -2.65 3.79 1.47
C ALA A 106 -1.96 5.15 1.29
N ILE A 107 -1.56 5.45 0.05
CA ILE A 107 -1.06 6.75 -0.35
C ILE A 107 -1.95 7.25 -1.49
N VAL A 108 -2.61 8.39 -1.28
CA VAL A 108 -3.54 8.99 -2.25
C VAL A 108 -3.15 10.44 -2.46
N ASP A 109 -2.69 10.77 -3.66
CA ASP A 109 -2.31 12.12 -4.06
C ASP A 109 -1.38 12.83 -3.05
N GLY A 110 -0.41 12.07 -2.52
CA GLY A 110 0.57 12.54 -1.55
C GLY A 110 0.13 12.50 -0.08
N LYS A 111 -1.13 12.15 0.22
CA LYS A 111 -1.61 11.92 1.59
C LYS A 111 -1.35 10.48 2.01
N ILE A 112 -0.92 10.29 3.25
CA ILE A 112 -0.63 8.96 3.81
C ILE A 112 -1.73 8.60 4.80
N TYR A 113 -2.38 7.47 4.56
CA TYR A 113 -3.39 6.90 5.43
C TYR A 113 -2.79 5.69 6.12
N ASP A 114 -2.48 5.86 7.40
CA ASP A 114 -1.73 4.91 8.21
C ASP A 114 -2.36 4.87 9.62
N ASP A 115 -2.79 3.68 10.06
CA ASP A 115 -3.48 3.53 11.36
C ASP A 115 -2.51 3.68 12.54
N ALA A 116 -1.22 3.50 12.31
CA ALA A 116 -0.21 3.53 13.33
C ALA A 116 1.11 3.98 12.70
N SER A 117 1.78 4.98 13.27
CA SER A 117 3.00 5.64 12.75
C SER A 117 4.24 4.72 12.53
N PHE A 118 4.06 3.41 12.47
CA PHE A 118 5.03 2.34 12.42
C PHE A 118 5.87 2.34 11.13
N GLY A 119 5.38 2.87 10.00
CA GLY A 119 5.93 2.53 8.69
C GLY A 119 7.24 3.22 8.26
N LEU A 120 7.56 4.42 8.76
CA LEU A 120 8.50 5.32 8.04
C LEU A 120 9.92 4.75 7.85
N LYS A 121 10.42 3.95 8.79
CA LYS A 121 11.75 3.33 8.73
C LYS A 121 11.73 1.92 8.14
N HIS A 122 10.57 1.31 7.97
CA HIS A 122 10.49 -0.05 7.45
C HIS A 122 10.76 -0.09 5.95
N LYS A 123 11.34 -1.21 5.53
CA LYS A 123 11.50 -1.53 4.11
C LYS A 123 10.13 -1.77 3.50
N VAL A 124 9.96 -1.24 2.30
CA VAL A 124 8.83 -1.51 1.43
C VAL A 124 9.01 -2.91 0.86
N ASN A 125 7.98 -3.73 1.00
CA ASN A 125 7.92 -5.07 0.42
C ASN A 125 7.27 -5.01 -0.96
N ASP A 126 6.13 -4.32 -1.06
CA ASP A 126 5.33 -4.22 -2.27
C ASP A 126 4.76 -2.82 -2.43
N VAL A 127 4.66 -2.36 -3.67
CA VAL A 127 3.89 -1.17 -4.07
C VAL A 127 3.01 -1.56 -5.24
N ILE A 128 1.70 -1.36 -5.09
CA ILE A 128 0.74 -1.49 -6.18
C ILE A 128 0.07 -0.15 -6.42
N GLU A 129 0.05 0.27 -7.68
CA GLU A 129 -0.70 1.43 -8.16
C GLU A 129 -2.09 0.96 -8.58
N VAL A 130 -3.12 1.67 -8.13
CA VAL A 130 -4.53 1.25 -8.22
C VAL A 130 -5.30 2.18 -9.17
N PHE A 131 -6.12 1.59 -10.05
CA PHE A 131 -6.92 2.31 -11.05
C PHE A 131 -8.33 1.71 -11.14
N PRO A 132 -9.37 2.50 -11.43
CA PRO A 132 -10.67 1.95 -11.82
C PRO A 132 -10.52 1.01 -13.02
N SER A 133 -11.25 -0.10 -13.03
CA SER A 133 -11.36 -0.96 -14.22
C SER A 133 -12.36 -0.30 -15.15
N ASN A 134 -11.90 0.18 -16.30
CA ASN A 134 -12.77 0.68 -17.37
C ASN A 134 -13.72 -0.41 -17.87
#